data_AF-A0A455ZBQ0-F1
#
_entry.id   AF-A0A455ZBQ0-F1
#
_cell.length_a   1.000
_cell.length_b   1.000
_cell.length_c   1.000
_cell.angle_alpha   90.00
_cell.angle_beta   90.00
_cell.angle_gamma   90.00
#
_symmetry.space_group_name_H-M   'P 1'
#
loop_
_entity.id
_entity.type
_entity.pdbx_description
1 polymer ?
#
loop_
_entity_poly.entity_id
_entity_poly.type
_entity_poly.pdbx_seq_one_letter_code
_entity_poly.pdbx_strand_id
1 'polypeptide(L)' 'MKGRGDKAIYVSPEYHEKLTHIVKVIGKSEIPLYAILDNILEHHFELFSEEIIKEYNKKFKPLF' A
#
# COMPACT_ATOMS: atom_id res chain seq x y z
N MET A 1 -4.16 12.86 -21.17
CA MET A 1 -3.93 11.53 -20.56
C MET A 1 -3.33 11.79 -19.18
N LYS A 2 -4.07 11.50 -18.12
CA LYS A 2 -3.73 11.83 -16.72
C LYS A 2 -2.54 10.94 -16.33
N GLY A 3 -1.36 11.53 -16.21
CA GLY A 3 -0.12 10.80 -16.00
C GLY A 3 -0.27 9.82 -14.85
N ARG A 4 -0.13 8.53 -15.15
CA ARG A 4 0.35 7.55 -14.17
C ARG A 4 1.78 7.99 -13.87
N GLY A 5 1.91 9.02 -13.04
CA GLY A 5 3.21 9.45 -12.57
C GLY A 5 3.79 8.28 -11.80
N ASP A 6 4.96 7.83 -12.21
CA ASP A 6 5.79 6.87 -11.49
C ASP A 6 6.16 7.48 -10.12
N LYS A 7 5.19 7.53 -9.22
CA LYS A 7 5.34 8.05 -7.86
C LYS A 7 6.04 6.95 -7.08
N ALA A 8 7.36 7.02 -7.04
CA ALA A 8 8.16 6.20 -6.16
C ALA A 8 7.82 6.57 -4.71
N ILE A 9 7.23 5.63 -3.96
CA ILE A 9 7.02 5.78 -2.53
C ILE A 9 8.30 5.34 -1.84
N TYR A 10 8.85 6.19 -0.98
CA TYR A 10 9.98 5.79 -0.15
C TYR A 10 9.50 4.75 0.88
N VAL A 11 10.11 3.57 0.82
CA VAL A 11 9.91 2.50 1.79
C VAL A 11 11.18 2.38 2.62
N SER A 12 11.05 2.27 3.95
CA SER A 12 12.21 2.08 4.83
C SER A 12 13.04 0.88 4.36
N PRO A 13 14.39 0.95 4.39
CA PRO A 13 15.26 -0.14 3.95
C PRO A 13 14.89 -1.50 4.57
N GLU A 14 14.49 -1.51 5.84
CA GLU A 14 14.06 -2.72 6.55
C GLU A 14 12.81 -3.37 5.91
N TYR A 15 11.82 -2.56 5.54
CA TYR A 15 10.62 -3.05 4.86
C TYR A 15 10.93 -3.46 3.43
N HIS A 16 11.82 -2.74 2.75
CA HIS A 16 12.24 -3.12 1.42
C HIS A 16 12.90 -4.50 1.40
N GLU A 17 13.77 -4.79 2.37
CA GLU A 17 14.42 -6.10 2.51
C GLU A 17 13.40 -7.20 2.79
N LYS A 18 12.48 -6.97 3.74
CA LYS A 18 11.38 -7.91 4.05
C LYS A 18 10.52 -8.22 2.83
N LEU A 19 10.06 -7.18 2.12
CA LEU A 19 9.25 -7.36 0.91
C LEU A 19 10.02 -8.10 -0.19
N THR A 20 11.32 -7.79 -0.36
CA THR A 20 12.19 -8.48 -1.33
C THR A 20 12.34 -9.96 -0.98
N HIS A 21 12.46 -10.28 0.31
CA HIS A 21 12.55 -11.66 0.76
C HIS A 21 11.25 -12.43 0.46
N ILE A 22 10.09 -11.81 0.72
CA ILE A 22 8.77 -12.38 0.41
C ILE A 22 8.63 -12.64 -1.10
N VAL A 23 8.97 -11.67 -1.95
CA VAL A 23 8.95 -11.84 -3.41
C VAL A 23 9.83 -13.00 -3.85
N LYS A 24 11.05 -13.11 -3.30
CA LYS A 24 12.00 -14.16 -3.67
C LYS A 24 11.51 -15.56 -3.27
N VAL A 25 10.92 -15.69 -2.08
CA VAL A 25 10.47 -16.99 -1.55
C VAL A 25 9.13 -17.42 -2.17
N ILE A 26 8.17 -16.50 -2.28
CA ILE A 26 6.80 -16.80 -2.72
C ILE A 26 6.66 -16.63 -4.24
N GLY A 27 7.19 -15.54 -4.79
CA GLY A 27 6.98 -15.13 -6.16
C GLY A 27 7.87 -15.82 -7.19
N LYS A 28 8.82 -16.69 -6.78
CA LYS A 28 9.81 -17.37 -7.67
C LYS A 28 10.48 -16.43 -8.69
N SER A 29 10.62 -15.14 -8.36
CA SER A 29 11.11 -14.07 -9.24
C SER A 29 10.21 -13.67 -10.43
N GLU A 30 8.96 -14.15 -10.50
CA GLU A 30 7.99 -13.78 -11.54
C GLU A 30 7.12 -12.58 -11.14
N ILE A 31 7.06 -12.27 -9.84
CA ILE A 31 6.22 -11.19 -9.31
C ILE A 31 7.11 -9.97 -9.00
N PRO A 32 6.81 -8.78 -9.56
CA PRO A 32 7.53 -7.58 -9.24
C PRO A 32 7.17 -7.06 -7.84
N LEU A 33 8.12 -6.39 -7.18
CA LEU A 33 7.95 -5.89 -5.80
C LEU A 33 6.74 -4.96 -5.63
N TYR A 34 6.46 -4.13 -6.63
CA TYR A 34 5.31 -3.22 -6.59
C TYR A 34 3.98 -3.99 -6.54
N ALA A 35 3.88 -5.15 -7.18
CA ALA A 35 2.65 -5.94 -7.17
C ALA A 35 2.38 -6.52 -5.77
N ILE A 36 3.43 -6.91 -5.03
CA ILE A 36 3.27 -7.30 -3.62
C ILE A 36 2.86 -6.09 -2.76
N LEU A 37 3.44 -4.92 -3.01
CA LEU A 37 3.05 -3.70 -2.30
C LEU A 37 1.58 -3.36 -2.58
N ASP A 38 1.13 -3.43 -3.83
CA ASP A 38 -0.25 -3.20 -4.23
C ASP A 38 -1.20 -4.19 -3.53
N ASN A 39 -0.86 -5.49 -3.49
CA ASN A 39 -1.66 -6.49 -2.80
C ASN A 39 -1.75 -6.22 -1.28
N ILE A 40 -0.64 -5.80 -0.66
CA ILE A 40 -0.63 -5.44 0.77
C ILE A 40 -1.51 -4.22 1.02
N LEU A 41 -1.42 -3.21 0.15
CA LEU A 41 -2.25 -2.01 0.24
C LEU A 41 -3.73 -2.34 0.06
N GLU A 42 -4.07 -3.15 -0.95
CA GLU A 42 -5.44 -3.59 -1.20
C GLU A 42 -6.02 -4.34 0.01
N HIS A 43 -5.28 -5.32 0.52
CA HIS A 43 -5.69 -6.07 1.71
C HIS A 43 -5.82 -5.19 2.96
N HIS A 44 -4.90 -4.24 3.13
CA HIS A 44 -4.99 -3.27 4.21
C HIS A 44 -6.22 -2.37 4.06
N PHE A 45 -6.50 -1.86 2.86
CA PHE A 45 -7.69 -1.05 2.63
C PHE A 45 -8.97 -1.85 2.79
N GLU A 46 -9.00 -3.12 2.42
CA GLU A 46 -10.16 -3.99 2.64
C GLU A 46 -10.46 -4.13 4.14
N LEU A 47 -9.45 -4.53 4.93
CA LEU A 47 -9.60 -4.76 6.37
C LEU A 47 -9.87 -3.48 7.17
N PHE A 48 -9.26 -2.37 6.80
CA PHE A 48 -9.31 -1.11 7.55
C PHE A 48 -10.19 -0.05 6.89
N SER A 49 -10.93 -0.40 5.82
CA SER A 49 -11.80 0.52 5.08
C SER A 49 -12.75 1.29 5.99
N GLU A 50 -13.46 0.58 6.87
CA GLU A 50 -14.42 1.19 7.78
C GLU A 50 -13.78 2.16 8.77
N GLU A 51 -12.61 1.79 9.32
CA GLU A 51 -11.89 2.63 10.27
C GLU A 51 -11.29 3.87 9.60
N ILE A 52 -10.75 3.71 8.39
CA ILE A 52 -10.26 4.82 7.56
C ILE A 52 -11.41 5.77 7.23
N ILE A 53 -12.57 5.27 6.82
CA ILE A 53 -13.77 6.08 6.53
C ILE A 53 -14.26 6.78 7.80
N LYS A 54 -14.29 6.08 8.93
CA LYS A 54 -14.72 6.63 10.22
C LYS A 54 -13.80 7.75 10.69
N GLU A 55 -12.48 7.56 10.66
CA GLU A 55 -11.51 8.58 11.04
C GLU A 55 -11.46 9.73 10.03
N TYR A 56 -11.64 9.45 8.73
CA TYR A 56 -11.81 10.48 7.71
C TYR A 56 -13.03 11.35 8.04
N ASN A 57 -14.21 10.76 8.23
CA ASN A 57 -15.45 11.49 8.57
C ASN A 57 -15.36 12.23 9.90
N LYS A 58 -14.65 11.68 10.89
CA LYS A 58 -14.42 12.32 12.19
C LYS A 58 -13.53 13.56 12.08
N LYS A 59 -12.50 13.53 11.22
CA LYS A 59 -11.64 14.68 10.92
C LYS A 59 -12.27 15.66 9.94
N PHE A 60 -13.19 15.18 9.10
CA PHE A 60 -14.02 15.98 8.20
C PHE A 60 -15.29 16.51 8.87
N LYS A 61 -15.41 16.45 10.21
CA LYS A 61 -16.48 17.15 10.90
C LYS A 61 -16.47 18.61 10.44
N PRO A 62 -17.54 19.09 9.77
CA PRO A 62 -17.64 20.48 9.38
C PRO A 62 -17.52 21.31 10.64
N LEU A 63 -16.89 22.47 10.53
CA LEU A 63 -16.82 23.50 11.57
C LEU A 63 -18.19 24.14 11.87
N PHE A 64 -19.30 23.46 11.54
CA PHE A 64 -20.68 23.92 11.67
C PHE A 64 -21.56 22.80 12.22
#